data_AF-A0AAW5EGV7-F1
#
_entry.id   AF-A0AAW5EGV7-F1
#
_cell.length_a   1.000
_cell.length_b   1.000
_cell.length_c   1.000
_cell.angle_alpha   90.00
_cell.angle_beta   90.00
_cell.angle_gamma   90.00
#
_symmetry.space_group_name_H-M   'P 1'
#
loop_
_entity.id
_entity.type
_entity.pdbx_description
1 polymer ?
#
loop_
_entity_poly.entity_id
_entity_poly.type
_entity_poly.pdbx_seq_one_letter_code
_entity_poly.pdbx_strand_id
1 'polypeptide(L)'
;IPNTMADACEEISKLGVDMINIHASAGKVAMQEVMSRLNRFNKRPLVLAVSALTSFDEENFYSIYKQNIDEAVIHFSKMSYQNGLDGMVCSV
;
A
#
# COMPACT_ATOMS: atom_id res chain seq x y z
N ILE A 1 -4.61 7.92 8.12
CA ILE A 1 -5.63 7.08 8.80
C ILE A 1 -6.53 6.41 7.77
N PRO A 2 -7.18 5.27 8.07
CA PRO A 2 -7.95 4.49 7.10
C PRO A 2 -8.97 5.30 6.30
N ASN A 3 -9.87 6.03 6.98
CA ASN A 3 -10.95 6.76 6.30
C ASN A 3 -10.40 7.82 5.32
N THR A 4 -9.49 8.69 5.76
CA THR A 4 -8.91 9.73 4.90
C THR A 4 -8.13 9.15 3.72
N MET A 5 -7.45 8.00 3.92
CA MET A 5 -6.74 7.34 2.83
C MET A 5 -7.72 6.81 1.77
N ALA A 6 -8.84 6.20 2.20
CA ALA A 6 -9.88 5.73 1.30
C ALA A 6 -10.59 6.89 0.59
N ASP A 7 -10.89 7.98 1.28
CA ASP A 7 -11.47 9.20 0.67
C ASP A 7 -10.52 9.75 -0.41
N ALA A 8 -9.23 9.87 -0.12
CA ALA A 8 -8.25 10.33 -1.10
C ALA A 8 -8.13 9.40 -2.31
N CYS A 9 -8.12 8.08 -2.08
CA CYS A 9 -8.09 7.08 -3.14
C CYS A 9 -9.36 7.11 -4.01
N GLU A 10 -10.53 7.36 -3.40
CA GLU A 10 -11.80 7.49 -4.11
C GLU A 10 -11.80 8.73 -5.01
N GLU A 11 -11.39 9.89 -4.49
CA GLU A 11 -11.38 11.13 -5.28
C GLU A 11 -10.43 11.05 -6.47
N ILE A 12 -9.20 10.53 -6.28
CA ILE A 12 -8.26 10.39 -7.40
C ILE A 12 -8.75 9.37 -8.44
N SER A 13 -9.47 8.33 -8.02
CA SER A 13 -10.03 7.30 -8.93
C SER A 13 -11.07 7.88 -9.88
N LYS A 14 -11.78 8.95 -9.48
CA LYS A 14 -12.75 9.65 -10.35
C LYS A 14 -12.08 10.36 -11.53
N LEU A 15 -10.77 10.61 -11.47
CA LEU A 15 -10.02 11.21 -12.58
C LEU A 15 -9.65 10.20 -13.67
N GLY A 16 -10.01 8.92 -13.52
CA GLY A 16 -9.75 7.90 -14.53
C GLY A 16 -8.28 7.47 -14.62
N VAL A 17 -7.52 7.62 -13.53
CA VAL A 17 -6.14 7.12 -13.44
C VAL A 17 -6.11 5.60 -13.56
N ASP A 18 -5.04 5.07 -14.16
CA ASP A 18 -4.88 3.62 -14.32
C ASP A 18 -4.38 2.93 -13.04
N MET A 19 -3.63 3.65 -12.21
CA MET A 19 -2.93 3.11 -11.05
C MET A 19 -2.71 4.16 -9.96
N ILE A 20 -2.78 3.73 -8.71
CA ILE A 20 -2.41 4.50 -7.52
C ILE A 20 -1.55 3.66 -6.58
N ASN A 21 -0.88 4.32 -5.62
CA ASN A 21 -0.14 3.63 -4.57
C ASN A 21 -0.57 4.06 -3.16
N ILE A 22 -0.37 3.17 -2.19
CA ILE A 22 -0.50 3.44 -0.75
C ILE A 22 0.67 2.80 0.00
N HIS A 23 1.03 3.29 1.19
CA HIS A 23 2.07 2.65 2.00
C HIS A 23 1.56 1.38 2.68
N ALA A 24 2.29 0.27 2.54
CA ALA A 24 1.96 -0.97 3.24
C ALA A 24 2.00 -0.81 4.77
N SER A 25 2.89 0.06 5.26
CA SER A 25 3.02 0.40 6.68
C SER A 25 1.79 1.08 7.28
N ALA A 26 0.80 1.49 6.47
CA ALA A 26 -0.51 1.94 6.95
C ALA A 26 -1.34 0.80 7.59
N GLY A 27 -0.97 -0.45 7.34
CA GLY A 27 -1.55 -1.64 7.94
C GLY A 27 -2.87 -2.09 7.30
N LYS A 28 -3.27 -3.32 7.67
CA LYS A 28 -4.41 -4.03 7.06
C LYS A 28 -5.73 -3.24 7.07
N VAL A 29 -6.01 -2.48 8.13
CA VAL A 29 -7.28 -1.74 8.26
C VAL A 29 -7.38 -0.66 7.19
N ALA A 30 -6.29 0.07 6.92
CA ALA A 30 -6.28 1.09 5.88
C ALA A 30 -6.42 0.47 4.49
N MET A 31 -5.71 -0.63 4.23
CA MET A 31 -5.80 -1.35 2.96
C MET A 31 -7.22 -1.83 2.68
N GLN A 32 -7.85 -2.49 3.65
CA GLN A 32 -9.21 -3.00 3.54
C GLN A 32 -10.22 -1.89 3.28
N GLU A 33 -10.08 -0.74 3.96
CA GLU A 33 -10.97 0.41 3.77
C GLU A 33 -10.82 1.01 2.36
N VAL A 34 -9.58 1.16 1.87
CA VAL A 34 -9.31 1.61 0.49
C VAL A 34 -9.94 0.66 -0.52
N MET A 35 -9.68 -0.66 -0.39
CA MET A 35 -10.22 -1.64 -1.35
C MET A 35 -11.75 -1.71 -1.29
N SER A 36 -12.34 -1.67 -0.09
CA SER A 36 -13.80 -1.62 0.08
C SER A 36 -14.42 -0.42 -0.66
N ARG A 37 -13.80 0.76 -0.54
CA ARG A 37 -14.28 1.97 -1.23
C ARG A 37 -14.16 1.85 -2.75
N LEU A 38 -12.99 1.43 -3.24
CA LEU A 38 -12.71 1.38 -4.67
C LEU A 38 -13.43 0.24 -5.40
N ASN A 39 -13.70 -0.89 -4.74
CA ASN A 39 -14.45 -2.00 -5.32
C ASN A 39 -15.93 -1.66 -5.62
N ARG A 40 -16.41 -0.47 -5.22
CA ARG A 40 -17.74 0.05 -5.59
C ARG A 40 -17.77 0.64 -7.00
N PHE A 41 -16.61 0.90 -7.62
CA PHE A 41 -16.51 1.41 -8.98
C PHE A 41 -16.59 0.26 -9.98
N ASN A 42 -17.29 0.46 -11.10
CA ASN A 42 -17.31 -0.51 -12.21
C ASN A 42 -15.90 -0.76 -12.79
N LYS A 43 -15.07 0.27 -12.81
CA LYS A 43 -13.65 0.21 -13.16
C LYS A 43 -12.88 1.08 -12.17
N ARG A 44 -11.98 0.46 -11.39
CA ARG A 44 -11.09 1.14 -10.44
C ARG A 44 -9.63 1.09 -10.93
N PRO A 45 -8.76 2.00 -10.49
CA PRO A 45 -7.32 1.86 -10.72
C PRO A 45 -6.76 0.62 -10.04
N LEU A 46 -5.60 0.17 -10.52
CA LEU A 46 -4.74 -0.73 -9.78
C LEU A 46 -4.24 -0.04 -8.50
N VAL A 47 -4.23 -0.76 -7.38
CA VAL A 47 -3.76 -0.27 -6.09
C VAL A 47 -2.52 -1.05 -5.71
N LEU A 48 -1.36 -0.38 -5.75
CA LEU A 48 -0.08 -0.96 -5.36
C LEU A 48 0.30 -0.54 -3.95
N ALA A 49 0.89 -1.46 -3.18
CA ALA A 49 1.47 -1.11 -1.89
C ALA A 49 2.97 -0.80 -2.01
N VAL A 50 3.41 0.28 -1.36
CA VAL A 50 4.83 0.61 -1.21
C VAL A 50 5.38 -0.13 0.00
N SER A 51 6.45 -0.91 -0.21
CA SER A 51 7.17 -1.65 0.82
C SER A 51 8.17 -0.75 1.57
N ALA A 52 9.46 -0.96 1.38
CA ALA A 52 10.54 -0.07 1.80
C ALA A 52 10.86 0.92 0.67
N LEU A 53 11.12 2.18 1.01
CA LEU A 53 11.63 3.13 0.02
C LEU A 53 13.07 2.74 -0.33
N THR A 54 13.42 2.84 -1.61
CA THR A 54 14.78 2.55 -2.10
C THR A 54 15.86 3.46 -1.51
N SER A 55 15.44 4.57 -0.90
CA SER A 55 16.31 5.52 -0.20
C SER A 55 16.60 5.15 1.25
N PHE A 56 16.02 4.07 1.79
CA PHE A 56 16.39 3.56 3.11
C PHE A 56 17.63 2.67 3.02
N ASP A 57 18.57 2.88 3.94
CA ASP A 57 19.53 1.85 4.33
C ASP A 57 18.97 1.04 5.51
N GLU A 58 19.66 -0.06 5.85
CA GLU A 58 19.17 -0.96 6.90
C GLU A 58 19.12 -0.32 8.28
N GLU A 59 20.10 0.51 8.63
CA GLU A 59 20.13 1.15 9.95
C GLU A 59 18.92 2.08 10.13
N ASN A 60 18.65 2.94 9.14
CA ASN A 60 17.54 3.86 9.17
C ASN A 60 16.19 3.12 9.13
N PHE A 61 16.08 2.06 8.31
CA PHE A 61 14.85 1.28 8.23
C PHE A 61 14.57 0.55 9.55
N TYR A 62 15.57 -0.13 10.10
CA TYR A 62 15.47 -0.83 11.39
C TYR A 62 15.17 0.14 12.54
N SER A 63 15.66 1.38 12.47
CA SER A 63 15.36 2.40 13.50
C SER A 63 13.85 2.67 13.64
N ILE A 64 13.10 2.58 12.54
CA ILE A 64 11.65 2.85 12.46
C ILE A 64 10.85 1.56 12.63
N TYR A 65 11.17 0.54 11.84
CA TYR A 65 10.34 -0.67 11.70
C TYR A 65 10.80 -1.83 12.57
N LYS A 66 11.99 -1.76 13.17
CA LYS A 66 12.59 -2.82 14.00
C LYS A 66 12.64 -4.19 13.30
N GLN A 67 12.87 -4.15 11.99
CA GLN A 67 12.96 -5.31 11.11
C GLN A 67 13.94 -4.99 9.99
N ASN A 68 14.62 -6.00 9.45
CA ASN A 68 15.45 -5.87 8.26
C ASN A 68 14.57 -5.60 7.03
N ILE A 69 15.09 -4.87 6.04
CA ILE A 69 14.39 -4.51 4.79
C ILE A 69 13.85 -5.75 4.09
N ASP A 70 14.68 -6.78 3.86
CA ASP A 70 14.27 -7.98 3.11
C ASP A 70 13.08 -8.69 3.78
N GLU A 71 13.14 -8.84 5.09
CA GLU A 71 12.07 -9.47 5.87
C GLU A 71 10.79 -8.62 5.85
N ALA A 72 10.93 -7.31 5.99
CA ALA A 72 9.81 -6.38 5.98
C ALA A 72 9.15 -6.31 4.60
N VAL A 73 9.91 -6.33 3.51
CA VAL A 73 9.37 -6.36 2.14
C VAL A 73 8.55 -7.62 1.92
N ILE A 74 9.04 -8.78 2.35
CA ILE A 74 8.26 -10.04 2.28
C ILE A 74 7.00 -9.95 3.14
N HIS A 75 7.11 -9.45 4.37
CA HIS A 75 5.99 -9.30 5.28
C HIS A 75 4.91 -8.37 4.72
N PHE A 76 5.29 -7.18 4.28
CA PHE A 76 4.40 -6.21 3.67
C PHE A 76 3.76 -6.75 2.40
N SER A 77 4.51 -7.45 1.54
CA SER A 77 3.97 -8.04 0.32
C SER A 77 2.88 -9.07 0.61
N LYS A 78 3.11 -9.96 1.59
CA LYS A 78 2.12 -10.93 2.04
C LYS A 78 0.88 -10.26 2.63
N MET A 79 1.06 -9.27 3.50
CA MET A 79 -0.04 -8.52 4.09
C MET A 79 -0.87 -7.81 3.01
N SER A 80 -0.22 -7.11 2.08
CA SER A 80 -0.91 -6.39 1.01
C SER A 80 -1.71 -7.32 0.11
N TYR A 81 -1.12 -8.45 -0.32
CA TYR A 81 -1.83 -9.47 -1.09
C TYR A 81 -3.05 -10.03 -0.34
N GLN A 82 -2.88 -10.39 0.94
CA GLN A 82 -3.96 -10.92 1.78
C GLN A 82 -5.11 -9.91 1.99
N ASN A 83 -4.84 -8.61 1.87
CA ASN A 83 -5.83 -7.55 2.01
C ASN A 83 -6.31 -6.99 0.66
N GLY A 84 -6.04 -7.71 -0.44
CA GLY A 84 -6.68 -7.49 -1.73
C GLY A 84 -6.05 -6.41 -2.61
N LEU A 85 -4.85 -5.93 -2.28
CA LEU A 85 -4.11 -5.03 -3.18
C LEU A 85 -3.63 -5.78 -4.42
N ASP A 86 -3.49 -5.06 -5.53
CA ASP A 86 -3.20 -5.66 -6.85
C ASP A 86 -1.70 -5.90 -7.07
N GLY A 87 -0.84 -5.32 -6.25
CA GLY A 87 0.60 -5.55 -6.33
C GLY A 87 1.42 -4.71 -5.35
N MET A 88 2.73 -4.72 -5.58
CA MET A 88 3.72 -4.08 -4.72
C MET A 88 4.71 -3.25 -5.53
N VAL A 89 5.20 -2.17 -4.92
CA VAL A 89 6.40 -1.46 -5.32
C VAL A 89 7.54 -1.93 -4.40
N CYS A 90 8.55 -2.58 -4.98
CA CYS A 90 9.75 -3.05 -4.30
C CYS A 90 10.98 -2.96 -5.22
N SER A 91 12.17 -2.87 -4.63
CA SER A 91 13.47 -2.86 -5.34
C SER A 91 14.36 -4.05 -5.02
N VAL A 92 13.96 -4.84 -4.03
CA VAL A 92 14.56 -6.11 -3.64
C VAL A 92 13.76 -7.25 -4.22
#